data_AF-A0A1F8N936-F1
#
_entry.id   AF-A0A1F8N936-F1
#
_cell.length_a   1.000
_cell.length_b   1.000
_cell.length_c   1.000
_cell.angle_alpha   90.00
_cell.angle_beta   90.00
_cell.angle_gamma   90.00
#
_symmetry.space_group_name_H-M   'P 1'
#
loop_
_entity.id
_entity.type
_entity.pdbx_description
1 polymer ?
#
loop_
_entity_poly.entity_id
_entity_poly.type
_entity_poly.pdbx_seq_one_letter_code
_entity_poly.pdbx_strand_id
1 'polypeptide(L)'
;MSRDDFPSRTGHAGPMLPLPGAQMEGHWEFDYAVIPHAGDWRTASREARAFTASLRAVEADAHAGVLPACGSIVDVTPPEFEISAIKRSEDGCGMLVRGWNTTERPLRVHIRPGKKFARAERVNLAEERLRSLRPGRNGEVTLTAKPLEIVTVLFKG
;
A
#
# COMPACT_ATOMS: atom_id res chain seq x y z
N MET A 1 2.98 5.57 33.89
CA MET A 1 2.55 4.75 35.04
C MET A 1 1.05 4.90 35.23
N SER A 2 0.34 3.78 35.45
CA SER A 2 -1.08 3.80 35.82
C SER A 2 -1.21 4.25 37.28
N ARG A 3 -1.27 5.56 37.49
CA ARG A 3 -1.44 6.14 38.83
C ARG A 3 -2.88 5.96 39.30
N ASP A 4 -3.05 5.53 40.55
CA ASP A 4 -4.32 5.40 41.27
C ASP A 4 -4.79 6.70 41.93
N ASP A 5 -3.93 7.71 41.98
CA ASP A 5 -4.19 9.01 42.63
C ASP A 5 -4.77 10.07 41.70
N PHE A 6 -5.39 9.67 40.58
CA PHE A 6 -6.04 10.61 39.66
C PHE A 6 -7.42 11.05 40.18
N PRO A 7 -7.67 12.36 40.41
CA PRO A 7 -8.94 12.85 40.97
C PRO A 7 -10.16 12.53 40.11
N SER A 8 -9.96 12.30 38.82
CA SER A 8 -11.00 12.07 37.83
C SER A 8 -11.23 10.60 37.48
N ARG A 9 -10.56 9.64 38.15
CA ARG A 9 -10.67 8.22 37.81
C ARG A 9 -10.42 7.30 39.00
N THR A 10 -11.37 6.42 39.29
CA THR A 10 -11.24 5.38 40.32
C THR A 10 -10.33 4.23 39.83
N GLY A 11 -9.25 3.95 40.57
CA GLY A 11 -8.38 2.78 40.37
C GLY A 11 -7.31 2.95 39.29
N HIS A 12 -6.89 1.85 38.66
CA HIS A 12 -5.84 1.83 37.62
C HIS A 12 -6.42 1.72 36.21
N ALA A 13 -5.72 2.23 35.20
CA ALA A 13 -6.06 2.07 33.78
C ALA A 13 -5.74 0.66 33.22
N GLY A 14 -5.40 -0.29 34.09
CA GLY A 14 -4.97 -1.65 33.78
C GLY A 14 -4.33 -2.34 35.00
N PRO A 15 -3.90 -3.60 34.89
CA PRO A 15 -3.27 -4.33 35.99
C PRO A 15 -1.98 -3.63 36.47
N MET A 16 -1.73 -3.66 37.78
CA MET A 16 -0.53 -3.09 38.40
C MET A 16 0.67 -4.02 38.17
N LEU A 17 1.15 -4.06 36.93
CA LEU A 17 2.35 -4.79 36.55
C LEU A 17 3.50 -3.80 36.33
N PRO A 18 4.70 -4.02 36.91
CA PRO A 18 5.85 -3.17 36.64
C PRO A 18 6.25 -3.32 35.17
N LEU A 19 6.27 -2.20 34.45
CA LEU A 19 6.71 -2.10 33.06
C LEU A 19 7.94 -1.18 32.99
N PRO A 20 9.11 -1.60 33.52
CA PRO A 20 10.29 -0.74 33.60
C PRO A 20 10.71 -0.20 32.23
N GLY A 21 10.59 -1.01 31.18
CA GLY A 21 10.86 -0.58 29.80
C GLY A 21 9.86 0.43 29.21
N ALA A 22 8.71 0.67 29.84
CA ALA A 22 7.72 1.64 29.35
C ALA A 22 8.16 3.10 29.54
N GLN A 23 9.24 3.37 30.29
CA GLN A 23 9.81 4.71 30.41
C GLN A 23 10.54 5.16 29.15
N MET A 24 10.89 4.23 28.25
CA MET A 24 11.58 4.53 27.00
C MET A 24 12.88 5.33 27.25
N GLU A 25 13.66 4.94 28.26
CA GLU A 25 14.96 5.57 28.51
C GLU A 25 15.95 5.24 27.38
N GLY A 26 16.68 6.23 26.88
CA GLY A 26 17.64 6.07 25.80
C GLY A 26 17.58 7.21 24.78
N HIS A 27 18.30 7.03 23.68
CA HIS A 27 18.28 7.96 22.54
C HIS A 27 17.22 7.54 21.54
N TRP A 28 16.49 8.53 21.03
CA TRP A 28 15.42 8.35 20.05
C TRP A 28 15.54 9.38 18.95
N GLU A 29 15.31 8.93 17.72
CA GLU A 29 15.21 9.78 16.54
C GLU A 29 13.76 9.74 16.04
N PHE A 30 13.21 10.90 15.72
CA PHE A 30 11.82 11.04 15.28
C PHE A 30 11.78 11.86 14.00
N ASP A 31 11.45 11.19 12.90
CA ASP A 31 11.21 11.84 11.63
C ASP A 31 9.73 12.21 11.51
N TYR A 32 9.46 13.50 11.29
CA TYR A 32 8.11 13.99 11.03
C TYR A 32 8.13 15.05 9.92
N ALA A 33 7.02 15.14 9.20
CA ALA A 33 6.81 16.16 8.18
C ALA A 33 5.43 16.80 8.40
N VAL A 34 5.37 18.12 8.24
CA VAL A 34 4.12 18.85 8.11
C VAL A 34 3.98 19.21 6.64
N ILE A 35 2.90 18.74 6.00
CA ILE A 35 2.63 18.95 4.57
C ILE A 35 1.39 19.83 4.45
N PRO A 36 1.54 21.18 4.41
CA PRO A 36 0.44 22.08 4.16
C PRO A 36 -0.15 21.78 2.78
N HIS A 37 -1.48 21.70 2.72
CA HIS A 37 -2.19 21.44 1.47
C HIS A 37 -3.52 22.19 1.46
N ALA A 38 -4.00 22.51 0.28
CA ALA A 38 -5.28 23.14 0.09
C ALA A 38 -6.36 22.08 -0.17
N GLY A 39 -7.52 22.24 0.47
CA GLY A 39 -8.67 21.35 0.26
C GLY A 39 -8.51 20.02 1.00
N ASP A 40 -8.59 18.92 0.26
CA ASP A 40 -8.68 17.56 0.80
C ASP A 40 -7.29 16.94 1.05
N TRP A 41 -7.15 16.16 2.14
CA TRP A 41 -5.92 15.45 2.51
C TRP A 41 -5.34 14.57 1.39
N ARG A 42 -6.19 14.09 0.46
CA ARG A 42 -5.77 13.29 -0.69
C ARG A 42 -4.77 14.02 -1.59
N THR A 43 -4.77 15.34 -1.59
CA THR A 43 -3.79 16.17 -2.33
C THR A 43 -2.37 16.02 -1.78
N ALA A 44 -2.22 15.79 -0.48
CA ALA A 44 -0.94 15.58 0.20
C ALA A 44 -0.56 14.09 0.36
N SER A 45 -1.49 13.17 0.11
CA SER A 45 -1.29 11.75 0.47
C SER A 45 -0.11 11.09 -0.24
N ARG A 46 0.15 11.46 -1.50
CA ARG A 46 1.30 10.96 -2.25
C ARG A 46 2.63 11.38 -1.60
N GLU A 47 2.74 12.63 -1.19
CA GLU A 47 3.94 13.16 -0.53
C GLU A 47 4.12 12.56 0.87
N ALA A 48 3.04 12.42 1.64
CA ALA A 48 3.05 11.76 2.94
C ALA A 48 3.53 10.30 2.85
N ARG A 49 3.15 9.57 1.79
CA ARG A 49 3.67 8.21 1.55
C ARG A 49 5.10 8.18 1.05
N ALA A 50 5.50 9.14 0.22
CA ALA A 50 6.89 9.25 -0.20
C ALA A 50 7.82 9.46 0.99
N PHE A 51 7.39 10.23 2.00
CA PHE A 51 8.12 10.44 3.25
C PHE A 51 8.39 9.13 4.01
N THR A 52 7.43 8.19 4.04
CA THR A 52 7.58 6.90 4.72
C THR A 52 8.16 5.79 3.85
N ALA A 53 8.46 6.07 2.57
CA ALA A 53 8.98 5.11 1.61
C ALA A 53 10.37 5.52 1.11
N SER A 54 11.40 5.18 1.89
CA SER A 54 12.79 5.49 1.55
C SER A 54 13.17 4.96 0.17
N LEU A 55 13.76 5.82 -0.66
CA LEU A 55 14.31 5.42 -1.94
C LEU A 55 15.50 4.48 -1.75
N ARG A 56 15.64 3.51 -2.66
CA ARG A 56 16.77 2.58 -2.68
C ARG A 56 17.61 2.87 -3.90
N ALA A 57 18.90 3.12 -3.68
CA ALA A 57 19.90 3.21 -4.73
C ALA A 57 20.74 1.92 -4.72
N VAL A 58 20.99 1.38 -5.91
CA VAL A 58 21.88 0.23 -6.12
C VAL A 58 22.74 0.56 -7.33
N GLU A 59 24.05 0.41 -7.19
CA GLU A 59 25.00 0.60 -8.29
C GLU A 59 25.12 -0.69 -9.10
N ALA A 60 25.30 -0.55 -10.41
CA ALA A 60 25.53 -1.64 -11.34
C ALA A 60 26.51 -1.22 -12.41
N ASP A 61 27.35 -2.15 -12.85
CA ASP A 61 28.25 -1.95 -13.99
C ASP A 61 27.46 -1.91 -15.31
N ALA A 62 28.08 -1.39 -16.37
CA ALA A 62 27.48 -1.40 -17.70
C ALA A 62 27.37 -2.84 -18.24
N HIS A 63 26.14 -3.29 -18.50
CA HIS A 63 25.88 -4.61 -19.09
C HIS A 63 24.65 -4.57 -20.01
N ALA A 64 24.55 -5.56 -20.91
CA ALA A 64 23.31 -5.78 -21.63
C ALA A 64 22.20 -6.24 -20.66
N GLY A 65 20.96 -5.83 -20.92
CA GLY A 65 19.81 -6.16 -20.09
C GLY A 65 18.54 -6.29 -20.92
N VAL A 66 17.60 -7.10 -20.44
CA VAL A 66 16.28 -7.28 -21.08
C VAL A 66 15.24 -6.26 -20.59
N LEU A 67 15.57 -5.51 -19.53
CA LEU A 67 14.72 -4.46 -18.97
C LEU A 67 15.17 -3.09 -19.49
N PRO A 68 14.23 -2.16 -19.71
CA PRO A 68 14.57 -0.78 -20.05
C PRO A 68 15.28 -0.09 -18.88
N ALA A 69 16.09 0.93 -19.18
CA ALA A 69 16.79 1.73 -18.17
C ALA A 69 15.83 2.46 -17.20
N CYS A 70 14.62 2.77 -17.65
CA CYS A 70 13.56 3.35 -16.84
C CYS A 70 12.26 2.56 -17.05
N GLY A 71 11.52 2.30 -15.98
CA GLY A 71 10.24 1.62 -16.06
C GLY A 71 9.49 1.58 -14.74
N SER A 72 8.23 1.14 -14.81
CA SER A 72 7.34 0.91 -13.68
C SER A 72 7.10 -0.59 -13.51
N ILE A 73 7.10 -1.08 -12.27
CA ILE A 73 6.65 -2.45 -11.97
C ILE A 73 5.14 -2.57 -12.20
N VAL A 74 4.38 -1.55 -11.82
CA VAL A 74 2.93 -1.42 -12.05
C VAL A 74 2.60 0.06 -12.24
N ASP A 75 1.81 0.39 -13.25
CA ASP A 75 1.17 1.69 -13.38
C ASP A 75 -0.32 1.57 -13.01
N VAL A 76 -0.82 2.52 -12.22
CA VAL A 76 -2.24 2.57 -11.85
C VAL A 76 -2.81 3.96 -12.10
N THR A 77 -4.00 4.00 -12.71
CA THR A 77 -4.77 5.22 -12.89
C THR A 77 -6.24 5.00 -12.51
N PRO A 78 -6.92 6.00 -11.95
CA PRO A 78 -6.43 7.34 -11.61
C PRO A 78 -5.72 7.35 -10.23
N PRO A 79 -5.00 8.43 -9.86
CA PRO A 79 -4.19 8.47 -8.63
C PRO A 79 -4.99 8.31 -7.33
N GLU A 80 -6.32 8.51 -7.37
CA GLU A 80 -7.20 8.26 -6.23
C GLU A 80 -7.32 6.77 -5.87
N PHE A 81 -6.84 5.86 -6.72
CA PHE A 81 -6.62 4.46 -6.35
C PHE A 81 -5.19 4.26 -5.89
N GLU A 82 -5.01 4.06 -4.58
CA GLU A 82 -3.70 3.99 -3.97
C GLU A 82 -3.27 2.55 -3.75
N ILE A 83 -2.08 2.19 -4.24
CA ILE A 83 -1.48 0.88 -4.04
C ILE A 83 -1.04 0.73 -2.58
N SER A 84 -1.43 -0.36 -1.95
CA SER A 84 -1.02 -0.74 -0.59
C SER A 84 -0.12 -1.97 -0.56
N ALA A 85 -0.12 -2.81 -1.61
CA ALA A 85 0.81 -3.91 -1.72
C ALA A 85 1.07 -4.32 -3.18
N ILE A 86 2.33 -4.66 -3.47
CA ILE A 86 2.73 -5.45 -4.64
C ILE A 86 3.56 -6.60 -4.09
N LYS A 87 3.13 -7.84 -4.32
CA LYS A 87 3.85 -9.02 -3.84
C LYS A 87 3.70 -10.19 -4.79
N ARG A 88 4.54 -11.21 -4.62
CA ARG A 88 4.30 -12.52 -5.23
C ARG A 88 3.07 -13.18 -4.56
N SER A 89 2.27 -13.90 -5.32
CA SER A 89 1.19 -14.74 -4.75
C SER A 89 1.75 -15.80 -3.81
N GLU A 90 0.91 -16.30 -2.90
CA GLU A 90 1.30 -17.33 -1.92
C GLU A 90 1.74 -18.63 -2.59
N ASP A 91 1.10 -19.00 -3.71
CA ASP A 91 1.49 -20.15 -4.54
C ASP A 91 2.76 -19.91 -5.39
N GLY A 92 3.33 -18.70 -5.33
CA GLY A 92 4.50 -18.32 -6.12
C GLY A 92 4.26 -18.16 -7.62
N CYS A 93 3.03 -18.33 -8.13
CA CYS A 93 2.74 -18.43 -9.55
C CYS A 93 2.27 -17.11 -10.19
N GLY A 94 2.23 -16.01 -9.44
CA GLY A 94 1.74 -14.73 -9.94
C GLY A 94 2.22 -13.51 -9.16
N MET A 95 1.80 -12.35 -9.65
CA MET A 95 2.00 -11.05 -9.02
C MET A 95 0.66 -10.50 -8.55
N LEU A 96 0.56 -10.21 -7.26
CA LEU A 96 -0.60 -9.62 -6.62
C LEU A 96 -0.38 -8.11 -6.47
N VAL A 97 -1.36 -7.34 -6.95
CA VAL A 97 -1.46 -5.89 -6.78
C VAL A 97 -2.69 -5.58 -5.96
N ARG A 98 -2.51 -4.93 -4.81
CA ARG A 98 -3.59 -4.49 -3.94
C ARG A 98 -3.55 -2.98 -3.80
N GLY A 99 -4.72 -2.37 -3.88
CA GLY A 99 -4.92 -0.98 -3.56
C GLY A 99 -6.33 -0.71 -3.12
N TRP A 100 -6.67 0.56 -2.95
CA TRP A 100 -8.00 0.95 -2.49
C TRP A 100 -8.44 2.27 -3.10
N ASN A 101 -9.74 2.41 -3.29
CA ASN A 101 -10.33 3.67 -3.74
C ASN A 101 -10.40 4.65 -2.57
N THR A 102 -9.64 5.74 -2.64
CA THR A 102 -9.66 6.74 -1.58
C THR A 102 -10.94 7.57 -1.53
N THR A 103 -11.78 7.54 -2.55
CA THR A 103 -12.93 8.44 -2.70
C THR A 103 -14.24 7.83 -2.19
N GLU A 104 -15.24 8.68 -1.97
CA GLU A 104 -16.61 8.31 -1.61
C GLU A 104 -17.50 7.99 -2.82
N ARG A 105 -16.92 7.88 -4.01
CA ARG A 105 -17.63 7.57 -5.26
C ARG A 105 -17.01 6.36 -5.95
N PRO A 106 -17.76 5.62 -6.79
CA PRO A 106 -17.17 4.56 -7.60
C PRO A 106 -16.04 5.10 -8.48
N LEU A 107 -14.93 4.39 -8.53
CA LEU A 107 -13.73 4.75 -9.27
C LEU A 107 -13.45 3.69 -10.35
N ARG A 108 -13.33 4.10 -11.61
CA ARG A 108 -12.86 3.20 -12.67
C ARG A 108 -11.33 3.18 -12.63
N VAL A 109 -10.77 2.03 -12.31
CA VAL A 109 -9.34 1.82 -12.08
C VAL A 109 -8.76 1.02 -13.24
N HIS A 110 -7.61 1.46 -13.74
CA HIS A 110 -6.80 0.78 -14.73
C HIS A 110 -5.47 0.39 -14.08
N ILE A 111 -5.14 -0.90 -14.10
CA ILE A 111 -3.91 -1.45 -13.54
C ILE A 111 -3.11 -2.08 -14.67
N ARG A 112 -1.93 -1.56 -14.97
CA ARG A 112 -1.03 -2.06 -16.00
C ARG A 112 0.24 -2.62 -15.37
N PRO A 113 0.49 -3.94 -15.44
CA PRO A 113 1.77 -4.51 -14.99
C PRO A 113 2.90 -4.16 -15.96
N GLY A 114 4.11 -3.98 -15.45
CA GLY A 114 5.33 -3.70 -16.25
C GLY A 114 5.82 -4.89 -17.08
N LYS A 115 5.29 -6.08 -16.82
CA LYS A 115 5.49 -7.31 -17.62
C LYS A 115 4.14 -7.84 -18.10
N LYS A 116 4.14 -8.51 -19.26
CA LYS A 116 2.93 -9.18 -19.78
C LYS A 116 2.58 -10.42 -18.95
N PHE A 117 1.29 -10.60 -18.71
CA PHE A 117 0.69 -11.75 -18.03
C PHE A 117 -0.45 -12.31 -18.89
N ALA A 118 -0.64 -13.63 -18.90
CA ALA A 118 -1.69 -14.26 -19.72
C ALA A 118 -3.08 -14.10 -19.11
N ARG A 119 -3.17 -13.98 -17.77
CA ARG A 119 -4.44 -13.96 -17.05
C ARG A 119 -4.41 -12.93 -15.92
N ALA A 120 -5.58 -12.42 -15.60
CA ALA A 120 -5.80 -11.60 -14.42
C ALA A 120 -7.08 -12.03 -13.70
N GLU A 121 -7.06 -11.98 -12.37
CA GLU A 121 -8.16 -12.40 -11.53
C GLU A 121 -8.38 -11.36 -10.43
N ARG A 122 -9.64 -11.01 -10.16
CA ARG A 122 -9.99 -10.32 -8.92
C ARG A 122 -10.04 -11.36 -7.82
N VAL A 123 -9.32 -11.12 -6.74
CA VAL A 123 -9.22 -12.02 -5.58
C VAL A 123 -9.62 -11.29 -4.31
N ASN A 124 -9.92 -12.02 -3.24
CA ASN A 124 -10.09 -11.44 -1.91
C ASN A 124 -8.73 -11.24 -1.21
N LEU A 125 -8.73 -10.90 0.08
CA LEU A 125 -7.49 -10.69 0.84
C LEU A 125 -6.70 -11.98 1.09
N ALA A 126 -7.35 -13.14 1.06
CA ALA A 126 -6.76 -14.47 1.17
C ALA A 126 -6.37 -15.08 -0.20
N GLU A 127 -6.30 -14.24 -1.25
CA GLU A 127 -5.95 -14.64 -2.62
C GLU A 127 -6.96 -15.59 -3.31
N GLU A 128 -8.12 -15.82 -2.70
CA GLU A 128 -9.15 -16.66 -3.29
C GLU A 128 -9.84 -15.94 -4.45
N ARG A 129 -10.02 -16.66 -5.56
CA ARG A 129 -10.60 -16.12 -6.79
C ARG A 129 -12.05 -15.73 -6.60
N LEU A 130 -12.36 -14.46 -6.89
CA LEU A 130 -13.73 -13.95 -6.96
C LEU A 130 -14.26 -13.97 -8.40
N ARG A 131 -13.47 -13.46 -9.35
CA ARG A 131 -13.82 -13.48 -10.78
C ARG A 131 -12.60 -13.30 -11.67
N SER A 132 -12.66 -13.80 -12.90
CA SER A 132 -11.66 -13.50 -13.91
C SER A 132 -11.83 -12.08 -14.45
N LEU A 133 -10.71 -11.45 -14.77
CA LEU A 133 -10.63 -10.16 -15.45
C LEU A 133 -10.03 -10.41 -16.83
N ARG A 134 -10.55 -9.74 -17.86
CA ARG A 134 -10.00 -9.84 -19.22
C ARG A 134 -8.91 -8.77 -19.36
N PRO A 135 -7.63 -9.13 -19.55
CA PRO A 135 -6.60 -8.16 -19.86
C PRO A 135 -6.87 -7.49 -21.21
N GLY A 136 -6.56 -6.21 -21.31
CA GLY A 136 -6.52 -5.45 -22.55
C GLY A 136 -5.32 -5.82 -23.41
N ARG A 137 -5.16 -5.14 -24.55
CA ARG A 137 -4.11 -5.47 -25.53
C ARG A 137 -2.69 -5.33 -24.96
N ASN A 138 -2.47 -4.42 -24.00
CA ASN A 138 -1.17 -4.23 -23.37
C ASN A 138 -1.08 -4.87 -21.97
N GLY A 139 -1.99 -5.79 -21.65
CA GLY A 139 -2.03 -6.48 -20.36
C GLY A 139 -2.69 -5.67 -19.24
N GLU A 140 -3.18 -4.45 -19.52
CA GLU A 140 -3.89 -3.66 -18.53
C GLU A 140 -5.24 -4.28 -18.17
N VAL A 141 -5.64 -4.12 -16.91
CA VAL A 141 -6.94 -4.58 -16.43
C VAL A 141 -7.74 -3.40 -15.95
N THR A 142 -8.99 -3.31 -16.42
CA THR A 142 -9.93 -2.27 -16.00
C THR A 142 -11.00 -2.86 -15.10
N LEU A 143 -11.27 -2.22 -13.97
CA LEU A 143 -12.31 -2.61 -13.03
C LEU A 143 -12.88 -1.38 -12.30
N THR A 144 -14.12 -1.49 -11.82
CA THR A 144 -14.70 -0.47 -10.93
C THR A 144 -14.46 -0.85 -9.48
N ALA A 145 -13.83 0.05 -8.73
CA ALA A 145 -13.74 0.01 -7.27
C ALA A 145 -14.89 0.83 -6.68
N LYS A 146 -15.64 0.26 -5.73
CA LYS A 146 -16.69 0.97 -4.98
C LYS A 146 -16.06 2.04 -4.06
N PRO A 147 -16.85 2.99 -3.52
CA PRO A 147 -16.35 3.92 -2.50
C PRO A 147 -15.57 3.20 -1.39
N LEU A 148 -14.37 3.67 -1.09
CA LEU A 148 -13.52 3.14 -0.02
C LEU A 148 -13.16 1.64 -0.13
N GLU A 149 -13.38 1.03 -1.30
CA GLU A 149 -13.19 -0.41 -1.50
C GLU A 149 -11.72 -0.77 -1.69
N ILE A 150 -11.27 -1.78 -0.96
CA ILE A 150 -10.00 -2.46 -1.20
C ILE A 150 -10.19 -3.45 -2.35
N VAL A 151 -9.33 -3.35 -3.36
CA VAL A 151 -9.30 -4.24 -4.51
C VAL A 151 -7.95 -4.93 -4.60
N THR A 152 -8.01 -6.24 -4.83
CA THR A 152 -6.85 -7.06 -5.12
C THR A 152 -6.98 -7.69 -6.50
N VAL A 153 -5.93 -7.55 -7.32
CA VAL A 153 -5.81 -8.18 -8.65
C VAL A 153 -4.57 -9.08 -8.65
N LEU A 154 -4.77 -10.33 -9.03
CA LEU A 154 -3.72 -11.32 -9.21
C LEU A 154 -3.46 -11.50 -10.72
N PHE A 155 -2.24 -11.23 -11.14
CA PHE A 155 -1.75 -11.45 -12.50
C PHE A 155 -0.97 -12.76 -12.57
N LYS A 156 -1.33 -13.64 -13.52
CA LYS A 156 -0.73 -14.97 -13.71
C LYS A 156 -0.12 -15.12 -15.10
N GLY A 157 1.03 -15.79 -15.14
CA GLY A 157 1.81 -16.09 -16.35
C GLY A 157 1.07 -16.99 -17.32
#